data_AF-A0A1H2ULK5-F1
#
_entry.id   AF-A0A1H2ULK5-F1
#
_cell.length_a   1.000
_cell.length_b   1.000
_cell.length_c   1.000
_cell.angle_alpha   90.00
_cell.angle_beta   90.00
_cell.angle_gamma   90.00
#
_symmetry.space_group_name_H-M   'P 1'
#
loop_
_entity.id
_entity.type
_entity.pdbx_description
1 polymer ?
#
loop_
_entity_poly.entity_id
_entity_poly.type
_entity_poly.pdbx_seq_one_letter_code
_entity_poly.pdbx_strand_id
1 'polypeptide(L)' 'MSTRPMTSLERVLTTLGHREPDRVPLFLLLTMHGAQELGLSIETYFSRPEYVIEGQLRLRRK' A
#
# COMPACT_ATOMS: atom_id res chain seq x y z
N MET A 1 6.00 -15.86 24.22
CA MET A 1 4.88 -15.93 23.25
C MET A 1 5.44 -16.40 21.93
N SER A 2 4.90 -17.48 21.36
CA SER A 2 5.24 -17.87 19.98
C SER A 2 4.47 -16.97 19.03
N THR A 3 4.93 -15.74 18.81
CA THR A 3 4.26 -14.80 17.92
C THR A 3 4.75 -15.06 16.51
N ARG A 4 3.95 -15.79 15.73
CA ARG A 4 4.09 -15.82 14.27
C ARG A 4 4.29 -14.38 13.77
N PRO A 5 5.25 -14.13 12.85
CA PRO A 5 5.43 -12.81 12.27
C PRO A 5 4.12 -12.27 11.68
N MET A 6 3.78 -11.01 11.95
CA MET A 6 2.58 -10.39 11.38
C MET A 6 2.78 -10.16 9.87
N THR A 7 1.74 -10.41 9.11
CA THR A 7 1.63 -9.93 7.72
C THR A 7 1.58 -8.40 7.68
N SER A 8 1.84 -7.81 6.52
CA SER A 8 1.76 -6.35 6.35
C SER A 8 0.38 -5.79 6.72
N LEU A 9 -0.69 -6.49 6.38
CA LEU A 9 -2.05 -6.06 6.70
C LEU A 9 -2.34 -6.15 8.20
N GLU A 10 -2.00 -7.28 8.84
CA GLU A 10 -2.18 -7.46 10.29
C GLU A 10 -1.48 -6.35 11.08
N ARG A 11 -0.26 -5.98 10.66
CA ARG A 11 0.52 -4.92 11.29
C ARG A 11 -0.19 -3.56 11.23
N VAL A 12 -0.66 -3.16 10.05
CA VAL A 12 -1.38 -1.89 9.85
C VAL A 12 -2.65 -1.86 10.70
N LEU A 13 -3.46 -2.93 10.65
CA LEU A 13 -4.72 -3.00 11.40
C LEU A 13 -4.50 -3.06 12.92
N THR A 14 -3.42 -3.69 13.38
CA THR A 14 -3.04 -3.71 14.79
C THR A 14 -2.71 -2.30 15.29
N THR A 15 -1.89 -1.56 14.54
CA THR A 15 -1.53 -0.18 14.86
C THR A 15 -2.74 0.76 14.81
N LEU A 16 -3.60 0.65 13.80
CA LEU A 16 -4.86 1.44 13.74
C LEU A 16 -5.81 1.12 14.90
N GLY A 17 -5.75 -0.10 15.42
CA GLY A 17 -6.44 -0.51 16.65
C GLY A 17 -5.74 -0.06 17.94
N HIS A 18 -4.75 0.82 17.87
CA HIS A 18 -3.96 1.32 19.01
C HIS A 18 -3.29 0.21 19.84
N ARG A 19 -2.85 -0.87 19.17
CA ARG A 19 -2.11 -1.99 19.78
C ARG A 19 -0.68 -2.03 19.25
N GLU A 20 0.23 -2.58 20.05
CA GLU A 20 1.64 -2.72 19.68
C GLU A 20 1.82 -3.79 18.57
N PRO A 21 2.35 -3.43 17.40
CA PRO A 21 2.68 -4.38 16.34
C PRO A 21 4.04 -5.07 16.57
N ASP A 22 4.34 -6.11 15.77
CA ASP A 22 5.66 -6.77 15.78
C ASP A 22 6.83 -5.89 15.31
N ARG A 23 6.54 -4.79 14.60
CA ARG A 23 7.43 -3.69 14.21
C ARG A 23 6.59 -2.51 13.68
N VAL A 24 7.21 -1.35 13.49
CA VAL A 24 6.54 -0.17 12.91
C VAL A 24 6.05 -0.47 11.46
N PRO A 25 4.75 -0.33 11.13
CA PRO A 25 4.27 -0.46 9.76
C PRO A 25 4.62 0.76 8.90
N LEU A 26 4.94 0.53 7.63
CA LEU A 26 4.98 1.56 6.59
C LEU A 26 3.87 1.26 5.56
N PHE A 27 2.99 2.22 5.33
CA PHE A 27 1.92 2.12 4.35
C PHE A 27 1.69 3.46 3.66
N LEU A 28 1.92 3.51 2.35
CA LEU A 28 1.90 4.72 1.54
C LEU A 28 0.57 4.86 0.77
N LEU A 29 -0.54 4.94 1.51
CA LEU A 29 -1.90 4.88 0.98
C LEU A 29 -2.24 5.97 -0.03
N LEU A 30 -1.74 7.20 0.16
CA LEU A 30 -2.19 8.40 -0.56
C LEU A 30 -1.11 8.94 -1.51
N THR A 31 -0.45 8.06 -2.27
CA THR A 31 0.62 8.47 -3.18
C THR A 31 0.19 8.48 -4.64
N MET A 32 0.82 9.36 -5.42
CA MET A 32 0.62 9.48 -6.87
C MET A 32 1.63 8.68 -7.69
N HIS A 33 2.52 7.93 -7.04
CA HIS A 33 3.58 7.18 -7.72
C HIS A 33 3.04 6.13 -8.69
N GLY A 34 1.81 5.64 -8.50
CA GLY A 34 1.19 4.70 -9.45
C GLY A 34 1.06 5.27 -10.87
N ALA A 35 0.81 6.59 -11.00
CA ALA A 35 0.79 7.27 -12.29
C ALA A 35 2.19 7.29 -12.92
N GLN A 36 3.22 7.60 -12.12
CA GLN A 36 4.62 7.60 -12.54
C GLN A 36 5.07 6.19 -12.98
N GLU A 37 4.69 5.14 -12.27
CA GLU A 37 5.00 3.74 -12.62
C GLU A 37 4.39 3.28 -13.95
N LEU A 38 3.36 3.98 -14.42
CA LEU A 38 2.70 3.72 -15.70
C LEU A 38 3.06 4.74 -16.77
N GLY A 39 3.84 5.78 -16.45
CA GLY A 39 4.15 6.87 -17.37
C GLY A 39 2.90 7.70 -17.76
N LEU A 40 1.90 7.78 -16.88
CA LEU A 40 0.64 8.49 -17.11
C LEU A 40 0.61 9.83 -16.39
N SER A 41 -0.16 10.79 -16.92
CA SER A 41 -0.58 11.95 -16.14
C SER A 41 -1.51 11.53 -14.99
N ILE A 42 -1.60 12.33 -13.93
CA ILE A 42 -2.50 12.06 -12.80
C ILE A 42 -3.96 11.94 -13.26
N GLU A 43 -4.39 12.84 -14.14
CA GLU A 43 -5.74 12.82 -14.72
C GLU A 43 -6.01 11.50 -15.46
N THR A 44 -5.10 11.08 -16.33
CA THR A 44 -5.25 9.83 -17.08
C THR A 44 -5.26 8.63 -16.12
N TYR A 45 -4.37 8.63 -15.13
CA TYR A 45 -4.29 7.56 -14.14
C TYR A 45 -5.59 7.35 -13.36
N PHE A 46 -6.27 8.43 -12.97
CA PHE A 46 -7.56 8.36 -12.28
C PHE A 46 -8.78 8.28 -13.20
N SER A 47 -8.62 8.43 -14.51
CA SER A 47 -9.71 8.31 -15.47
C SER A 47 -10.30 6.91 -15.56
N ARG A 48 -9.54 5.87 -15.18
CA ARG A 48 -9.93 4.46 -15.27
C ARG A 48 -9.44 3.65 -14.07
N PRO A 49 -10.29 2.81 -13.46
CA PRO A 49 -9.90 2.03 -12.29
C PRO A 49 -8.79 1.01 -12.60
N GLU A 50 -8.70 0.50 -13.84
CA GLU A 50 -7.66 -0.46 -14.23
C GLU A 50 -6.24 0.10 -14.09
N TYR A 51 -6.05 1.40 -14.36
CA TYR A 51 -4.75 2.05 -14.20
C TYR A 51 -4.37 2.15 -12.72
N VAL A 52 -5.32 2.47 -11.86
CA VAL A 52 -5.09 2.50 -10.41
C VAL A 52 -4.72 1.11 -9.90
N ILE A 53 -5.45 0.08 -10.31
CA ILE A 53 -5.18 -1.31 -9.93
C ILE A 53 -3.76 -1.72 -10.36
N GLU A 54 -3.40 -1.52 -11.63
CA GLU A 54 -2.08 -1.92 -12.13
C GLU A 54 -0.94 -1.10 -11.47
N GLY A 55 -1.15 0.20 -11.24
CA GLY A 55 -0.21 1.05 -10.51
C GLY A 55 0.04 0.54 -9.09
N GLN A 56 -1.02 0.21 -8.35
CA GLN A 56 -0.91 -0.36 -7.00
C GLN A 56 -0.22 -1.73 -7.00
N LEU A 57 -0.51 -2.59 -7.99
CA LEU A 57 0.16 -3.88 -8.15
C LEU A 57 1.65 -3.74 -8.43
N ARG A 58 2.07 -2.76 -9.26
CA ARG A 58 3.49 -2.45 -9.52
C ARG A 58 4.20 -1.95 -8.28
N LEU A 59 3.61 -1.00 -7.55
CA LEU A 59 4.17 -0.46 -6.32
C LEU A 59 4.36 -1.53 -5.24
N ARG A 60 3.40 -2.46 -5.09
CA ARG A 60 3.51 -3.57 -4.12
C ARG A 60 4.63 -4.56 -4.44
N ARG A 61 5.05 -4.68 -5.70
CA ARG A 61 6.10 -5.62 -6.14
C ARG A 61 7.51 -5.08 -5.93
N LYS A 62 7.66 -3.76 -5.71
CA LYS A 62 8.94 -3.12 -5.40
C LYS A 62 9.24 -3.21 -3.91
#